data_AF-A0A255TRD8-F1
#
_entry.id   AF-A0A255TRD8-F1
#
_cell.length_a   1.000
_cell.length_b   1.000
_cell.length_c   1.000
_cell.angle_alpha   90.00
_cell.angle_beta   90.00
_cell.angle_gamma   90.00
#
_symmetry.space_group_name_H-M   'P 1'
#
loop_
_entity.id
_entity.type
_entity.pdbx_description
1 polymer ?
#
loop_
_entity_poly.entity_id
_entity_poly.type
_entity_poly.pdbx_seq_one_letter_code
_entity_poly.pdbx_strand_id
1 'polypeptide(L)'
;MIASGEKREEYRAQSDYWIKRLVDGEYHGSDKLDRYKPFENVCFHLGYTNTTMTFRIVCIYQGYGVPEWGGGKERVFIISLGERAE
;
A
#
# COMPACT_ATOMS: atom_id res chain seq x y z
N MET A 1 -14.48 2.39 -4.16
CA MET A 1 -13.23 2.95 -4.72
C MET A 1 -12.24 1.85 -5.09
N ILE A 2 -11.67 1.07 -4.16
CA ILE A 2 -10.75 -0.03 -4.54
C ILE A 2 -11.51 -1.17 -5.23
N ALA A 3 -12.61 -1.62 -4.64
CA ALA A 3 -13.46 -2.68 -5.21
C ALA A 3 -13.98 -2.35 -6.63
N SER A 4 -14.25 -1.07 -6.90
CA SER A 4 -14.71 -0.57 -8.20
C SER A 4 -13.56 -0.27 -9.17
N GLY A 5 -12.29 -0.37 -8.73
CA GLY A 5 -11.10 -0.08 -9.54
C GLY A 5 -10.76 1.40 -9.70
N GLU A 6 -11.58 2.32 -9.20
CA GLU A 6 -11.34 3.77 -9.26
C GLU A 6 -10.08 4.18 -8.48
N LYS A 7 -9.86 3.59 -7.31
CA LYS A 7 -8.68 3.84 -6.47
C LYS A 7 -7.70 2.70 -6.66
N ARG A 8 -6.55 3.00 -7.27
CA ARG A 8 -5.50 2.03 -7.63
C ARG A 8 -4.31 2.04 -6.68
N GLU A 9 -4.46 2.63 -5.51
CA GLU A 9 -3.38 2.74 -4.52
C GLU A 9 -3.95 2.52 -3.12
N GLU A 10 -3.13 1.98 -2.23
CA GLU A 10 -3.42 1.93 -0.80
C GLU A 10 -2.36 2.72 -0.03
N TYR A 11 -2.80 3.56 0.90
CA TYR A 11 -1.91 4.44 1.67
C TYR A 11 -1.76 3.94 3.10
N ARG A 12 -0.53 3.84 3.59
CA ARG A 12 -0.23 3.44 4.96
C ARG A 12 0.74 4.40 5.63
N ALA A 13 0.42 4.80 6.85
CA ALA A 13 1.26 5.67 7.65
C ALA A 13 2.66 5.06 7.86
N GLN A 14 3.68 5.91 7.98
CA GLN A 14 5.04 5.52 8.31
C GLN A 14 5.19 5.19 9.80
N SER A 15 4.31 4.33 10.33
CA SER A 15 4.39 3.85 11.70
C SER A 15 5.31 2.64 11.80
N ASP A 16 5.85 2.38 13.00
CA ASP A 16 6.71 1.22 13.27
C ASP A 16 6.10 -0.10 12.79
N TYR A 17 4.78 -0.23 12.90
CA TYR A 17 4.05 -1.41 12.42
C TYR A 17 4.20 -1.61 10.91
N TRP A 18 3.96 -0.55 10.12
CA TRP A 18 4.05 -0.62 8.66
C TRP A 18 5.49 -0.66 8.17
N ILE A 19 6.40 0.04 8.84
CA ILE A 19 7.84 -0.03 8.57
C ILE A 19 8.31 -1.48 8.70
N LYS A 20 8.08 -2.13 9.85
CA LYS A 20 8.47 -3.53 10.08
C LYS A 20 7.82 -4.49 9.10
N ARG A 21 6.61 -4.18 8.62
CA ARG A 21 5.87 -5.04 7.70
C ARG A 21 6.39 -4.92 6.28
N LEU A 22 6.61 -3.71 5.78
CA LEU A 22 6.89 -3.42 4.37
C LEU A 22 8.37 -3.31 4.03
N VAL A 23 9.21 -2.80 4.94
CA VAL A 23 10.63 -2.54 4.68
C VAL A 23 11.45 -3.81 4.88
N ASP A 24 12.38 -4.06 3.95
CA ASP A 24 13.34 -5.17 3.97
C ASP A 24 14.71 -4.71 4.49
N GLY A 25 14.81 -4.64 5.81
CA GLY A 25 16.03 -4.21 6.52
C GLY A 25 15.81 -2.94 7.34
N GLU A 26 16.84 -2.08 7.34
CA GLU A 26 16.81 -0.81 8.05
C GLU A 26 15.93 0.21 7.31
N TYR A 27 15.24 1.05 8.08
CA TYR A 27 14.39 2.11 7.55
C TYR A 27 15.09 3.45 7.62
N HIS A 28 15.27 4.06 6.45
CA HIS A 28 15.94 5.34 6.24
C HIS A 28 14.95 6.48 5.95
N GLY A 29 13.64 6.19 5.84
CA GLY A 29 12.61 7.21 5.57
C GLY A 29 12.72 7.82 4.19
N SER A 30 13.25 7.09 3.22
CA SER A 30 13.49 7.55 1.87
C SER A 30 13.35 6.43 0.87
N ASP A 31 12.44 6.61 -0.08
CA ASP A 31 12.22 5.72 -1.23
C ASP A 31 13.51 5.33 -1.99
N LYS A 32 14.51 6.21 -2.01
CA LYS A 32 15.79 5.95 -2.68
C LYS A 32 16.69 4.96 -1.95
N LEU A 33 16.52 4.82 -0.63
CA LEU A 33 17.37 4.02 0.25
C LEU A 33 16.64 2.79 0.78
N ASP A 34 15.33 2.92 1.00
CA ASP A 34 14.50 1.87 1.58
C ASP A 34 14.23 0.79 0.54
N ARG A 35 14.56 -0.45 0.90
CA ARG A 35 14.17 -1.64 0.14
C ARG A 35 12.86 -2.16 0.69
N TYR A 36 11.96 -2.58 -0.19
CA TYR A 36 10.68 -3.16 0.19
C TYR A 36 10.72 -4.67 0.07
N LYS A 37 10.02 -5.36 0.97
CA LYS A 37 9.83 -6.81 0.88
C LYS A 37 9.10 -7.15 -0.43
N PRO A 38 9.44 -8.28 -1.07
CA PRO A 38 8.92 -8.65 -2.39
C PRO A 38 7.50 -9.24 -2.31
N PHE A 39 6.54 -8.46 -1.80
CA PHE A 39 5.14 -8.87 -1.80
C PHE A 39 4.59 -8.83 -3.22
N GLU A 40 4.05 -9.95 -3.68
CA GLU A 40 3.44 -10.05 -5.01
C GLU A 40 1.98 -9.59 -5.01
N ASN A 41 1.27 -9.79 -3.90
CA ASN A 41 -0.16 -9.55 -3.78
C ASN A 41 -0.51 -8.90 -2.44
N VAL A 42 -1.58 -8.12 -2.43
CA VAL A 42 -2.23 -7.60 -1.22
C VAL A 42 -3.67 -8.08 -1.18
N CYS A 43 -4.10 -8.57 -0.01
CA CYS A 43 -5.47 -9.01 0.24
C CYS A 43 -6.15 -8.02 1.19
N PHE A 44 -7.27 -7.45 0.73
CA PHE A 44 -8.14 -6.60 1.53
C PHE A 44 -9.32 -7.40 2.05
N HIS A 45 -9.64 -7.24 3.33
CA HIS A 45 -10.83 -7.78 3.96
C HIS A 45 -11.86 -6.67 4.13
N LEU A 46 -13.11 -6.89 3.70
CA LEU A 46 -14.20 -5.97 4.01
C LEU A 46 -14.63 -6.23 5.46
N GLY A 47 -14.26 -5.34 6.39
CA GLY A 47 -14.27 -5.60 7.84
C GLY A 47 -15.56 -6.17 8.48
N TYR A 48 -16.73 -6.00 7.87
CA TYR A 48 -18.01 -6.53 8.38
C TYR A 48 -18.48 -7.80 7.68
N THR A 49 -17.72 -8.32 6.74
CA THR A 49 -18.03 -9.51 5.94
C THR A 49 -16.79 -10.39 5.83
N ASN A 50 -16.95 -11.66 5.46
CA ASN A 50 -15.82 -12.50 5.09
C ASN A 50 -15.35 -12.28 3.64
N THR A 51 -15.84 -11.23 2.98
CA THR A 51 -15.46 -10.94 1.60
C THR A 51 -14.05 -10.38 1.56
N THR A 52 -13.22 -11.04 0.76
CA THR A 52 -11.86 -10.59 0.44
C THR A 52 -11.74 -10.16 -1.01
N MET A 53 -10.75 -9.33 -1.28
CA MET A 53 -10.32 -9.00 -2.63
C MET A 53 -8.80 -8.94 -2.64
N THR A 54 -8.19 -9.69 -3.57
CA THR A 54 -6.75 -9.75 -3.74
C THR A 54 -6.36 -9.00 -5.00
N PHE A 55 -5.28 -8.21 -4.92
CA PHE A 55 -4.72 -7.49 -6.06
C PHE A 55 -3.24 -7.75 -6.15
N ARG A 56 -2.73 -7.81 -7.39
CA ARG A 56 -1.30 -7.80 -7.65
C ARG A 56 -0.72 -6.46 -7.19
N ILE A 57 0.43 -6.50 -6.53
CA ILE A 57 1.21 -5.31 -6.20
C ILE A 57 2.08 -4.98 -7.41
N VAL A 58 1.94 -3.76 -7.93
CA VAL A 58 2.81 -3.26 -9.00
C VAL A 58 4.13 -2.80 -8.40
N CYS A 59 4.06 -2.00 -7.34
CA CYS A 59 5.21 -1.55 -6.57
C CYS A 59 4.77 -1.02 -5.21
N ILE A 60 5.75 -0.85 -4.31
CA ILE A 60 5.60 -0.14 -3.05
C ILE A 60 6.62 0.99 -3.08
N TYR A 61 6.21 2.19 -2.69
CA TYR A 61 7.07 3.37 -2.66
C TYR A 61 6.61 4.36 -1.58
N GLN A 62 7.43 5.37 -1.28
CA GLN A 62 7.07 6.46 -0.35
C GLN A 62 6.72 7.75 -1.08
N GLY A 63 5.54 8.30 -0.81
CA GLY A 63 5.07 9.52 -1.47
C GLY A 63 3.94 10.22 -0.72
N TYR A 64 3.27 11.14 -1.40
CA TYR A 64 2.06 11.81 -0.92
C TYR A 64 0.85 11.22 -1.64
N GLY A 65 -0.16 10.84 -0.87
CA GLY A 65 -1.38 10.28 -1.46
C GLY A 65 -2.19 11.34 -2.21
N VAL A 66 -2.91 10.89 -3.23
CA VAL A 66 -3.92 11.69 -3.94
C VAL A 66 -5.06 12.10 -2.98
N PRO A 67 -5.34 13.41 -2.79
CA PRO A 67 -6.35 13.90 -1.85
C PRO A 67 -7.76 13.32 -2.06
N GLU A 68 -8.17 13.17 -3.32
CA GLU A 68 -9.47 12.60 -3.71
C GLU A 68 -9.62 11.14 -3.28
N TRP A 69 -8.51 10.45 -3.03
CA TRP A 69 -8.46 9.07 -2.56
C TRP A 69 -8.16 8.97 -1.05
N GLY A 70 -8.32 10.07 -0.32
CA GLY A 70 -8.04 10.16 1.11
C GLY A 70 -6.55 10.41 1.44
N GLY A 71 -5.76 10.84 0.45
CA GLY A 71 -4.37 11.24 0.65
C GLY A 71 -4.26 12.54 1.44
N GLY A 72 -3.23 12.62 2.29
CA GLY A 72 -2.95 13.80 3.11
C GLY A 72 -1.70 14.56 2.67
N LYS A 73 -1.30 15.54 3.48
CA LYS A 73 -0.03 16.28 3.33
C LYS A 73 1.17 15.53 3.91
N GLU A 74 0.93 14.42 4.59
CA GLU A 74 1.98 13.59 5.18
C GLU A 74 2.51 12.57 4.17
N ARG A 75 3.80 12.27 4.30
CA ARG A 75 4.43 11.22 3.50
C ARG A 75 4.02 9.86 4.04
N VAL A 76 3.60 8.98 3.15
CA VAL A 76 3.05 7.66 3.45
C VAL A 76 3.74 6.59 2.59
N PHE A 77 3.61 5.33 3.00
CA PHE A 77 3.81 4.21 2.09
C PHE A 77 2.61 4.13 1.14
N ILE A 78 2.90 3.97 -0.15
CA ILE A 78 1.93 3.81 -1.22
C ILE A 78 2.14 2.42 -1.82
N ILE A 79 1.09 1.59 -1.76
CA ILE A 79 1.04 0.27 -2.39
C ILE A 79 0.25 0.44 -3.67
N SER A 80 0.91 0.38 -4.82
CA SER A 80 0.27 0.50 -6.13
C SER A 80 -0.38 -0.82 -6.54
N LEU A 81 -1.66 -0.75 -6.90
CA LEU A 81 -2.51 -1.90 -7.21
C LEU A 81 -2.59 -2.14 -8.72
N GLY A 82 -2.33 -3.37 -9.10
CA GLY A 82 -2.45 -3.89 -10.45
C GLY A 82 -3.80 -4.54 -10.68
N GLU A 83 -3.78 -5.63 -11.44
CA GLU A 83 -4.95 -6.44 -11.74
C GLU A 83 -5.44 -7.17 -10.48
N ARG A 84 -6.75 -7.45 -10.45
CA ARG A 84 -7.36 -8.26 -9.40
C ARG A 84 -6.93 -9.71 -9.61
N ALA A 85 -6.43 -10.35 -8.56
CA ALA A 85 -6.14 -11.77 -8.55
C ALA A 85 -7.38 -12.54 -8.05
N GLU A 86 -7.77 -13.59 -8.77
CA GLU A 86 -8.86 -14.51 -8.44
C GLU A 86 -8.42 -15.60 -7.46
#